data_AF-A0A932B1I3-F1
#
_entry.id   AF-A0A932B1I3-F1
#
_cell.length_a   1.000
_cell.length_b   1.000
_cell.length_c   1.000
_cell.angle_alpha   90.00
_cell.angle_beta   90.00
_cell.angle_gamma   90.00
#
_symmetry.space_group_name_H-M   'P 1'
#
loop_
_entity.id
_entity.type
_entity.pdbx_description
1 polymer ?
#
loop_
_entity_poly.entity_id
_entity_poly.type
_entity_poly.pdbx_seq_one_letter_code
_entity_poly.pdbx_strand_id
1 'polypeptide(L)'
;MPCLAGKPASADWVPSADGTEVVDVHADQAWARCVEGMRWDGQTCRGTPVLATHKEALALASARRQADGLDWRLPRVTDLRRLVNETGARRGLSQALFPAAPHDWYWAATANVDASAGSANPYNYGTVMQSQDHTSLRRMTFVNGWAVDMDTGDARGDMPKRTSRLPVRLVRALD
;
A
#
# COMPACT_ATOMS: atom_id res chain seq x y z
N MET A 1 31.40 21.22 -0.21
CA MET A 1 30.14 20.75 -0.80
C MET A 1 29.22 20.37 0.35
N PRO A 2 28.13 21.11 0.65
CA PRO A 2 27.20 20.68 1.67
C PRO A 2 26.32 19.56 1.12
N CYS A 3 26.31 18.42 1.81
CA CYS A 3 25.38 17.31 1.54
C CYS A 3 23.96 17.81 1.70
N LEU A 4 23.14 17.62 0.66
CA LEU A 4 21.70 17.82 0.70
C LEU A 4 21.11 16.77 1.65
N ALA A 5 20.98 17.14 2.93
CA ALA A 5 20.12 16.42 3.85
C ALA A 5 18.71 16.43 3.25
N GLY A 6 18.24 15.25 2.83
CA GLY A 6 16.84 15.05 2.51
C GLY A 6 16.00 15.50 3.69
N LYS A 7 14.85 16.13 3.41
CA LYS A 7 13.85 16.45 4.43
C LYS A 7 13.67 15.18 5.28
N PRO A 8 13.90 15.21 6.60
CA PRO A 8 13.68 14.02 7.41
C PRO A 8 12.24 13.59 7.17
N ALA A 9 12.01 12.28 7.08
CA ALA A 9 10.65 11.77 7.22
C ALA A 9 10.04 12.45 8.45
N SER A 10 8.78 12.87 8.36
CA SER A 10 8.11 13.59 9.46
C SER A 10 8.42 12.89 10.78
N ALA A 11 8.63 13.65 11.87
CA ALA A 11 9.07 13.12 13.18
C ALA A 11 8.16 12.00 13.74
N ASP A 12 7.02 11.82 13.09
CA ASP A 12 5.94 10.90 13.35
C ASP A 12 6.17 9.48 12.76
N TRP A 13 7.20 9.30 11.93
CA TRP A 13 7.59 8.00 11.37
C TRP A 13 8.82 7.44 12.07
N VAL A 14 8.61 6.46 12.96
CA VAL A 14 9.65 5.92 13.82
C VAL A 14 9.87 4.44 13.49
N PRO A 15 11.10 4.00 13.16
CA PRO A 15 11.37 2.57 13.02
C PRO A 15 11.20 1.86 14.38
N SER A 16 10.63 0.66 14.35
CA SER A 16 10.51 -0.20 15.54
C SER A 16 11.88 -0.59 16.09
N ALA A 17 11.96 -1.01 17.35
CA ALA A 17 13.21 -1.38 18.02
C ALA A 17 13.99 -2.48 17.28
N ASP A 18 13.28 -3.43 16.66
CA ASP A 18 13.85 -4.49 15.84
C ASP A 18 14.23 -4.03 14.41
N GLY A 19 13.81 -2.82 14.02
CA GLY A 19 14.07 -2.21 12.72
C GLY A 19 13.32 -2.85 11.54
N THR A 20 12.47 -3.85 11.82
CA THR A 20 11.68 -4.63 10.84
C THR A 20 10.40 -3.93 10.40
N GLU A 21 9.91 -3.00 11.22
CA GLU A 21 8.67 -2.26 11.01
C GLU A 21 8.93 -0.75 11.14
N VAL A 22 8.07 0.06 10.52
CA VAL A 22 8.05 1.52 10.67
C VAL A 22 6.68 1.93 11.20
N VAL A 23 6.66 2.59 12.34
CA VAL A 23 5.46 3.08 13.01
C VAL A 23 5.14 4.49 12.54
N ASP A 24 3.91 4.69 12.07
CA ASP A 24 3.25 5.99 11.89
C ASP A 24 2.48 6.30 13.17
N VAL A 25 3.03 7.17 14.02
CA VAL A 25 2.41 7.55 15.30
C VAL A 25 1.16 8.40 15.12
N HIS A 26 0.99 9.04 13.96
CA HIS A 26 -0.20 9.84 13.70
C HIS A 26 -1.37 9.02 13.16
N ALA A 27 -1.09 7.89 12.49
CA ALA A 27 -2.13 6.98 12.01
C ALA A 27 -2.48 5.87 13.00
N ASP A 28 -1.68 5.72 14.07
CA ASP A 28 -1.63 4.52 14.90
C ASP A 28 -1.50 3.26 14.03
N GLN A 29 -0.51 3.28 13.13
CA GLN A 29 -0.26 2.18 12.18
C GLN A 29 1.21 1.77 12.17
N ALA A 30 1.46 0.48 12.04
CA ALA A 30 2.78 -0.06 11.78
C ALA A 30 2.84 -0.66 10.37
N TRP A 31 3.93 -0.34 9.68
CA TRP A 31 4.19 -0.72 8.31
C TRP A 31 5.35 -1.71 8.26
N ALA A 32 5.19 -2.79 7.51
CA ALA A 32 6.29 -3.67 7.21
C ALA A 32 7.37 -2.90 6.43
N ARG A 33 8.61 -2.89 6.93
CA ARG A 33 9.71 -2.17 6.29
C ARG A 33 10.07 -2.80 4.95
N CYS A 34 10.14 -4.12 4.94
CA CYS A 34 10.34 -4.90 3.73
C CYS A 34 9.01 -5.26 3.07
N VAL A 35 9.06 -5.39 1.76
CA VAL A 35 7.95 -5.96 0.99
C VAL A 35 7.93 -7.47 1.16
N GLU A 36 6.78 -8.08 0.95
CA GLU A 36 6.62 -9.52 1.05
C GLU A 36 7.62 -10.25 0.14
N GLY A 37 8.31 -11.26 0.67
CA GLY A 37 9.40 -11.97 -0.01
C GLY A 37 10.81 -11.43 0.27
N MET A 38 10.93 -10.21 0.80
CA MET A 38 12.19 -9.68 1.29
C MET A 38 12.29 -9.81 2.81
N ARG A 39 13.53 -9.85 3.32
CA ARG A 39 13.83 -9.92 4.75
C ARG A 39 14.75 -8.77 5.15
N TRP A 40 14.52 -8.23 6.34
CA TRP A 40 15.38 -7.22 6.94
C TRP A 40 16.68 -7.87 7.42
N ASP A 41 17.84 -7.32 7.03
CA ASP A 41 19.16 -7.81 7.46
C ASP A 41 19.80 -6.98 8.58
N GLY A 42 19.11 -5.97 9.10
CA GLY A 42 19.63 -4.99 10.06
C GLY A 42 19.98 -3.63 9.43
N GLN A 43 20.24 -3.59 8.12
CA GLN A 43 20.58 -2.35 7.41
C GLN A 43 19.70 -2.10 6.18
N THR A 44 19.29 -3.16 5.49
CA THR A 44 18.48 -3.07 4.27
C THR A 44 17.58 -4.29 4.09
N CYS A 45 16.60 -4.17 3.19
CA CYS A 45 15.79 -5.30 2.76
C CYS A 45 16.57 -6.11 1.73
N ARG A 46 16.93 -7.35 2.09
CA ARG A 46 17.56 -8.32 1.18
C ARG A 46 16.55 -9.34 0.68
N GLY A 47 16.73 -9.75 -0.57
CA GLY A 47 15.89 -10.75 -1.23
C GLY A 47 15.22 -10.17 -2.47
N THR A 48 14.36 -10.97 -3.07
CA THR A 48 13.59 -10.58 -4.26
C THR A 48 12.15 -10.33 -3.83
N PRO A 49 11.54 -9.20 -4.23
CA PRO A 49 10.15 -8.94 -3.88
C PRO A 49 9.26 -9.99 -4.54
N VAL A 50 8.31 -10.55 -3.78
CA VAL A 50 7.29 -11.43 -4.35
C VAL A 50 6.26 -10.55 -5.04
N LEU A 51 6.17 -10.69 -6.36
CA LEU A 51 5.14 -10.07 -7.17
C LEU A 51 3.90 -10.97 -7.17
N ALA A 52 2.83 -10.51 -6.54
CA ALA A 52 1.61 -11.27 -6.33
C ALA A 52 0.45 -10.64 -7.10
N THR A 53 -0.51 -11.46 -7.51
CA THR A 53 -1.83 -11.00 -7.93
C THR A 53 -2.61 -10.45 -6.74
N HIS A 54 -3.69 -9.70 -6.97
CA HIS A 54 -4.47 -9.14 -5.86
C HIS A 54 -5.01 -10.22 -4.90
N LYS A 55 -5.40 -11.38 -5.43
CA LYS A 55 -5.88 -12.51 -4.60
C LYS A 55 -4.74 -13.09 -3.77
N GLU A 56 -3.57 -13.26 -4.35
CA GLU A 56 -2.38 -13.75 -3.65
C GLU A 56 -1.89 -12.73 -2.61
N ALA A 57 -1.98 -11.43 -2.88
CA ALA A 57 -1.65 -10.38 -1.92
C ALA A 57 -2.51 -10.46 -0.65
N LEU A 58 -3.82 -10.70 -0.79
CA LEU A 58 -4.71 -10.93 0.35
C LEU A 58 -4.37 -12.22 1.11
N ALA A 59 -3.96 -13.26 0.39
CA ALA A 59 -3.53 -14.51 0.98
C ALA A 59 -2.22 -14.35 1.76
N LEU A 60 -1.25 -13.60 1.23
CA LEU A 60 0.01 -13.25 1.89
C LEU A 60 -0.25 -12.44 3.16
N ALA A 61 -1.13 -11.44 3.11
CA ALA A 61 -1.55 -10.68 4.29
C ALA A 61 -2.11 -11.60 5.38
N SER A 62 -3.01 -12.52 4.99
CA SER A 62 -3.64 -13.47 5.92
C SER A 62 -2.63 -14.46 6.50
N ALA A 63 -1.70 -14.96 5.67
CA ALA A 63 -0.64 -15.85 6.11
C ALA A 63 0.29 -15.15 7.10
N ARG A 64 0.62 -13.88 6.84
CA ARG A 64 1.48 -13.12 7.75
C ARG A 64 0.78 -12.82 9.08
N ARG A 65 -0.51 -12.50 9.03
CA ARG A 65 -1.37 -12.38 10.22
C ARG A 65 -1.35 -13.63 11.08
N GLN A 66 -1.45 -14.81 10.46
CA GLN A 66 -1.39 -16.08 11.20
C GLN A 66 0.01 -16.38 11.75
N ALA A 67 1.07 -16.03 11.02
CA ALA A 67 2.44 -16.30 11.43
C ALA A 67 2.88 -15.46 12.64
N ASP A 68 2.50 -14.19 12.68
CA ASP A 68 2.87 -13.28 13.78
C ASP A 68 1.82 -13.16 14.88
N GLY A 69 0.57 -13.52 14.59
CA GLY A 69 -0.57 -13.19 15.46
C GLY A 69 -0.93 -11.71 15.47
N LEU A 70 -0.43 -10.91 14.52
CA LEU A 70 -0.69 -9.48 14.38
C LEU A 70 -1.67 -9.21 13.23
N ASP A 71 -2.52 -8.18 13.33
CA ASP A 71 -3.57 -7.87 12.34
C ASP A 71 -3.01 -7.24 11.04
N TRP A 72 -2.16 -8.00 10.36
CA TRP A 72 -1.60 -7.60 9.07
C TRP A 72 -2.66 -7.60 8.00
N ARG A 73 -2.77 -6.45 7.32
CA ARG A 73 -3.70 -6.24 6.21
C ARG A 73 -3.01 -5.54 5.06
N LEU A 74 -3.65 -5.63 3.90
CA LEU A 74 -3.25 -4.84 2.73
C LEU A 74 -3.66 -3.37 2.98
N PRO A 75 -2.77 -2.40 2.69
CA PRO A 75 -3.05 -0.98 2.91
C PRO A 75 -4.12 -0.46 1.95
N ARG A 76 -4.79 0.61 2.35
CA ARG A 76 -5.76 1.31 1.49
C ARG A 76 -5.03 2.33 0.63
N VAL A 77 -5.70 2.81 -0.42
CA VAL A 77 -5.13 3.84 -1.29
C VAL A 77 -4.71 5.09 -0.51
N THR A 78 -5.51 5.53 0.47
CA THR A 78 -5.19 6.67 1.33
C THR A 78 -3.96 6.44 2.19
N ASP A 79 -3.81 5.23 2.71
CA ASP A 79 -2.68 4.88 3.57
C ASP A 79 -1.38 4.92 2.74
N LEU A 80 -1.38 4.35 1.52
CA LEU A 80 -0.23 4.39 0.61
C LEU A 80 0.09 5.81 0.13
N ARG A 81 -0.91 6.62 -0.20
CA ARG A 81 -0.69 8.02 -0.60
C ARG A 81 -0.11 8.83 0.54
N ARG A 82 -0.60 8.64 1.76
CA ARG A 82 -0.04 9.27 2.95
C ARG A 82 1.40 8.83 3.17
N LEU A 83 1.68 7.54 3.05
CA LEU A 83 3.04 7.01 3.17
C LEU A 83 3.99 7.70 2.18
N VAL A 84 3.61 7.84 0.90
CA VAL A 84 4.43 8.53 -0.11
C VAL A 84 4.58 10.02 0.22
N ASN A 85 3.50 10.70 0.60
CA ASN A 85 3.51 12.14 0.85
C ASN A 85 4.28 12.54 2.12
N GLU A 86 4.17 11.75 3.19
CA GLU A 86 4.75 12.06 4.50
C GLU A 86 6.19 11.55 4.65
N THR A 87 6.54 10.46 3.97
CA THR A 87 7.91 9.93 4.02
C THR A 87 8.77 10.47 2.87
N GLY A 88 8.16 10.89 1.76
CA GLY A 88 8.87 11.36 0.58
C GLY A 88 9.55 12.71 0.75
N ALA A 89 10.89 12.71 0.73
CA ALA A 89 11.68 13.93 0.89
C ALA A 89 11.62 14.87 -0.33
N ARG A 90 11.08 14.43 -1.49
CA ARG A 90 10.90 15.27 -2.68
C ARG A 90 9.95 14.70 -3.74
N ARG A 91 10.01 13.38 -3.98
CA ARG A 91 9.09 12.56 -4.79
C ARG A 91 9.28 11.10 -4.33
N GLY A 92 8.19 10.37 -4.14
CA GLY A 92 8.26 8.93 -3.86
C GLY A 92 8.60 8.53 -2.44
N LEU A 93 8.61 7.23 -2.21
CA LEU A 93 8.87 6.59 -0.92
C LEU A 93 10.28 6.93 -0.36
N SER A 94 10.37 7.19 0.95
CA SER A 94 11.66 7.43 1.61
C SER A 94 12.58 6.21 1.58
N GLN A 95 13.72 6.33 0.90
CA GLN A 95 14.76 5.28 0.92
C GLN A 95 15.45 5.17 2.28
N ALA A 96 15.39 6.20 3.13
CA ALA A 96 15.94 6.15 4.48
C ALA A 96 15.11 5.24 5.40
N LEU A 97 13.78 5.34 5.31
CA LEU A 97 12.88 4.48 6.05
C LEU A 97 12.70 3.11 5.39
N PHE A 98 12.68 3.06 4.06
CA PHE A 98 12.41 1.85 3.28
C PHE A 98 13.51 1.57 2.25
N PRO A 99 14.69 1.13 2.69
CA PRO A 99 15.79 0.85 1.79
C PRO A 99 15.48 -0.38 0.93
N ALA A 100 15.85 -0.30 -0.36
CA ALA A 100 15.61 -1.34 -1.37
C ALA A 100 14.13 -1.67 -1.66
N ALA A 101 13.18 -0.85 -1.22
CA ALA A 101 11.79 -0.99 -1.62
C ALA A 101 11.62 -0.59 -3.12
N PRO A 102 10.99 -1.43 -3.95
CA PRO A 102 10.70 -1.09 -5.34
C PRO A 102 9.88 0.21 -5.46
N HIS A 103 10.27 1.11 -6.36
CA HIS A 103 9.51 2.31 -6.72
C HIS A 103 8.52 1.96 -7.85
N ASP A 104 7.61 1.04 -7.57
CA ASP A 104 6.63 0.50 -8.53
C ASP A 104 5.19 0.69 -8.02
N TRP A 105 4.23 0.13 -8.74
CA TRP A 105 2.83 0.04 -8.33
C TRP A 105 2.62 -1.02 -7.26
N TYR A 106 1.94 -0.69 -6.17
CA TYR A 106 1.65 -1.61 -5.06
C TYR A 106 0.16 -1.87 -4.97
N TRP A 107 -0.22 -3.09 -4.60
CA TRP A 107 -1.63 -3.42 -4.38
C TRP A 107 -2.21 -2.65 -3.19
N ALA A 108 -3.39 -2.05 -3.40
CA ALA A 108 -4.21 -1.47 -2.36
C ALA A 108 -5.51 -2.28 -2.19
N ALA A 109 -5.94 -2.48 -0.95
CA ALA A 109 -7.12 -3.30 -0.63
C ALA A 109 -8.41 -2.65 -1.13
N THR A 110 -8.55 -1.34 -0.93
CA THR A 110 -9.71 -0.54 -1.35
C THR A 110 -9.29 0.88 -1.69
N ALA A 111 -10.07 1.52 -2.57
CA ALA A 111 -10.10 2.98 -2.62
C ALA A 111 -10.91 3.50 -1.44
N ASN A 112 -10.24 4.15 -0.50
CA ASN A 112 -10.90 5.13 0.36
C ASN A 112 -10.79 6.49 -0.33
N VAL A 113 -11.48 6.64 -1.45
CA VAL A 113 -11.84 7.98 -1.92
C VAL A 113 -12.97 8.45 -1.01
N ASP A 114 -12.83 9.61 -0.37
CA ASP A 114 -13.95 10.31 0.25
C ASP A 114 -15.16 10.18 -0.69
N ALA A 115 -16.29 9.70 -0.15
CA ALA A 115 -17.46 9.17 -0.84
C ALA A 115 -17.94 9.96 -2.08
N SER A 116 -17.20 9.87 -3.19
CA SER A 116 -17.48 10.60 -4.44
C SER A 116 -16.88 9.93 -5.67
N ALA A 117 -16.02 8.92 -5.52
CA ALA A 117 -15.69 7.98 -6.60
C ALA A 117 -16.14 6.57 -6.21
N GLY A 118 -17.46 6.37 -6.23
CA GLY A 118 -18.13 5.07 -6.37
C GLY A 118 -17.40 3.91 -5.73
N SER A 119 -17.37 3.86 -4.39
CA SER A 119 -17.11 2.63 -3.67
C SER A 119 -18.18 1.63 -4.11
N ALA A 120 -17.82 0.77 -5.07
CA ALA A 120 -18.60 -0.39 -5.45
C ALA A 120 -18.51 -1.39 -4.30
N ASN A 121 -19.22 -1.07 -3.22
CA ASN A 121 -19.60 -2.04 -2.22
C ASN A 121 -20.41 -3.13 -2.96
N PRO A 122 -19.98 -4.41 -2.95
CA PRO A 122 -20.65 -5.47 -3.70
C PRO A 122 -22.11 -5.69 -3.30
N TYR A 123 -22.55 -5.11 -2.18
CA TYR A 123 -23.92 -5.15 -1.67
C TYR A 123 -24.56 -3.76 -1.49
N ASN A 124 -24.26 -2.79 -2.37
CA ASN A 124 -25.01 -1.53 -2.36
C ASN A 124 -26.28 -1.63 -3.23
N TYR A 125 -27.45 -1.69 -2.58
CA TYR A 125 -28.77 -1.70 -3.24
C TYR A 125 -29.26 -0.30 -3.64
N GLY A 126 -28.49 0.75 -3.37
CA GLY A 126 -28.95 2.13 -3.52
C GLY A 126 -27.93 3.02 -4.17
N THR A 127 -27.88 3.06 -5.50
CA THR A 127 -27.60 4.32 -6.19
C THR A 127 -28.26 4.31 -7.57
N VAL A 128 -29.46 4.88 -7.59
CA VAL A 128 -30.24 5.20 -8.78
C VAL A 128 -29.89 6.66 -9.13
N MET A 129 -29.78 6.96 -10.43
CA MET A 129 -29.72 8.31 -11.04
C MET A 129 -28.36 9.03 -11.14
N GLN A 130 -27.52 8.62 -12.09
CA GLN A 130 -26.93 9.57 -13.07
C GLN A 130 -26.31 8.79 -14.25
N SER A 131 -27.03 8.78 -15.37
CA SER A 131 -26.66 8.20 -16.67
C SER A 131 -25.57 9.08 -17.32
N GLN A 132 -24.52 8.55 -17.93
CA GLN A 132 -24.52 7.87 -19.24
C GLN A 132 -23.33 6.88 -19.35
N ASP A 133 -23.59 5.74 -20.01
CA ASP A 133 -22.68 4.59 -20.25
C ASP A 133 -22.49 3.57 -19.11
N HIS A 134 -23.60 2.98 -18.66
CA HIS A 134 -23.63 2.06 -17.51
C HIS A 134 -23.59 0.56 -17.91
N THR A 135 -23.41 0.22 -19.19
CA THR A 135 -23.48 -1.17 -19.67
C THR A 135 -22.12 -1.89 -19.64
N SER A 136 -21.02 -1.15 -19.55
CA SER A 136 -19.64 -1.63 -19.62
C SER A 136 -18.93 -1.66 -18.25
N LEU A 137 -19.35 -0.85 -17.29
CA LEU A 137 -18.70 -0.71 -15.97
C LEU A 137 -19.01 -1.85 -14.98
N ARG A 138 -20.13 -2.56 -15.16
CA ARG A 138 -20.56 -3.62 -14.21
C ARG A 138 -19.76 -4.91 -14.33
N ARG A 139 -19.00 -5.09 -15.41
CA ARG A 139 -18.13 -6.27 -15.64
C ARG A 139 -16.69 -6.04 -15.15
N MET A 140 -16.28 -4.80 -14.85
CA MET A 140 -14.89 -4.42 -14.60
C MET A 140 -14.47 -4.40 -13.12
N THR A 141 -15.37 -4.17 -12.16
CA THR A 141 -15.02 -4.09 -10.73
C THR A 141 -14.56 -5.42 -10.11
N PHE A 142 -15.01 -6.55 -10.68
CA PHE A 142 -14.56 -7.89 -10.28
C PHE A 142 -13.23 -8.29 -10.93
N VAL A 143 -12.86 -7.64 -12.03
CA VAL A 143 -11.65 -7.96 -12.80
C VAL A 143 -10.49 -7.04 -12.42
N ASN A 144 -10.80 -5.80 -12.02
CA ASN A 144 -9.81 -4.76 -11.75
C ASN A 144 -9.73 -4.41 -10.26
N GLY A 145 -8.60 -3.90 -9.82
CA GLY A 145 -8.25 -3.57 -8.45
C GLY A 145 -7.47 -2.27 -8.36
N TRP A 146 -7.25 -1.84 -7.12
CA TRP A 146 -6.56 -0.59 -6.83
C TRP A 146 -5.08 -0.81 -6.65
N ALA A 147 -4.28 0.04 -7.27
CA ALA A 147 -2.85 0.11 -7.06
C ALA A 147 -2.40 1.56 -6.90
N VAL A 148 -1.31 1.76 -6.15
CA VAL A 148 -0.69 3.09 -5.96
C VAL A 148 0.76 3.03 -6.38
N ASP A 149 1.18 3.99 -7.18
CA ASP A 149 2.57 4.20 -7.57
C ASP A 149 3.35 4.80 -6.41
N MET A 150 4.42 4.14 -5.98
CA MET A 150 5.21 4.56 -4.82
C MET A 150 6.29 5.60 -5.17
N ASP A 151 6.44 5.98 -6.44
CA ASP A 151 7.29 7.09 -6.89
C ASP A 151 6.49 8.40 -6.98
N THR A 152 5.26 8.35 -7.51
CA THR A 152 4.45 9.56 -7.71
C THR A 152 3.34 9.73 -6.68
N GLY A 153 2.89 8.65 -6.05
CA GLY A 153 1.68 8.63 -5.23
C GLY A 153 0.38 8.56 -6.04
N ASP A 154 0.46 8.32 -7.35
CA ASP A 154 -0.72 8.18 -8.21
C ASP A 154 -1.47 6.88 -7.92
N ALA A 155 -2.80 6.96 -7.86
CA ALA A 155 -3.66 5.80 -7.63
C ALA A 155 -4.45 5.45 -8.89
N ARG A 156 -4.57 4.14 -9.20
CA ARG A 156 -5.35 3.63 -10.32
C ARG A 156 -6.24 2.47 -9.89
N GLY A 157 -7.49 2.45 -10.37
CA GLY A 157 -8.52 1.45 -10.02
C GLY A 157 -8.81 0.43 -11.13
N ASP A 158 -8.13 0.56 -12.26
CA ASP A 158 -8.28 -0.25 -13.47
C ASP A 158 -7.23 -1.38 -13.57
N MET A 159 -6.46 -1.63 -12.50
CA MET A 159 -5.38 -2.62 -12.51
C MET A 159 -5.93 -4.06 -12.55
N PRO A 160 -5.62 -4.88 -13.59
CA PRO A 160 -6.14 -6.24 -13.70
C PRO A 160 -5.72 -7.16 -12.54
N LYS A 161 -6.65 -7.55 -11.67
CA LYS A 161 -6.39 -8.33 -10.44
C LYS A 161 -5.73 -9.68 -10.67
N ARG A 162 -5.98 -10.31 -11.83
CA ARG A 162 -5.58 -11.69 -12.13
C ARG A 162 -4.30 -11.80 -12.96
N THR A 163 -3.97 -10.77 -13.73
CA THR A 163 -2.83 -10.78 -14.65
C THR A 163 -1.70 -9.87 -14.18
N SER A 164 -2.01 -8.80 -13.45
CA SER A 164 -1.00 -7.92 -12.87
C SER A 164 -0.40 -8.57 -11.63
N ARG A 165 0.94 -8.56 -11.56
CA ARG A 165 1.70 -9.02 -10.39
C ARG A 165 2.48 -7.84 -9.85
N LEU A 166 2.13 -7.42 -8.65
CA LEU A 166 2.69 -6.22 -8.02
C LEU A 166 3.32 -6.59 -6.67
N PRO A 167 4.32 -5.82 -6.20
CA PRO A 167 4.82 -5.93 -4.85
C PRO A 167 3.70 -5.73 -3.83
N VAL A 168 3.81 -6.46 -2.72
CA VAL A 168 2.87 -6.38 -1.61
C VAL A 168 3.61 -5.82 -0.39
N ARG A 169 3.03 -4.78 0.20
CA ARG A 169 3.42 -4.26 1.51
C ARG A 169 2.23 -4.37 2.43
N LEU A 170 2.48 -4.79 3.66
CA LEU A 170 1.46 -4.94 4.68
C LEU A 170 1.52 -3.79 5.68
N VAL A 171 0.35 -3.46 6.21
CA VAL A 171 0.15 -2.50 7.29
C VAL A 171 -0.68 -3.17 8.37
N ARG A 172 -0.47 -2.78 9.63
CA ARG A 172 -1.31 -3.18 10.76
C ARG A 172 -1.65 -1.94 11.59
N ALA A 173 -2.74 -2.01 12.34
CA ALA A 173 -3.03 -1.01 13.37
C ALA A 173 -2.16 -1.26 14.61
N LEU A 174 -1.84 -0.19 15.32
CA LEU A 174 -1.35 -0.22 16.69
C LEU A 174 -2.60 -0.05 17.58
N ASP A 175 -2.93 -1.08 18.34
CA ASP A 175 -4.03 -1.09 19.32
C ASP A 175 -3.43 -0.82 20.70
#